data_AF-A0A109UKW3-F1
#
_entry.id   AF-A0A109UKW3-F1
#
_cell.length_a   1.000
_cell.length_b   1.000
_cell.length_c   1.000
_cell.angle_alpha   90.00
_cell.angle_beta   90.00
_cell.angle_gamma   90.00
#
_symmetry.space_group_name_H-M   'P 1'
#
loop_
_entity.id
_entity.type
_entity.pdbx_description
1 polymer ?
#
loop_
_entity_poly.entity_id
_entity_poly.type
_entity_poly.pdbx_seq_one_letter_code
_entity_poly.pdbx_strand_id
1 'polypeptide(L)' 'MMIVDLIDDDDFRDRLVALGIRIPEGASPETSARLARLQHDEEGVPGLQELVQALGERTDIMLPSVRAALHEVLLPALQ' A
#
# COMPACT_ATOMS: atom_id res chain seq x y z
N MET A 1 19.63 17.64 -2.87
CA MET A 1 19.60 17.01 -4.21
C MET A 1 20.19 15.62 -4.03
N MET A 2 19.38 14.63 -3.65
CA MET A 2 18.49 13.86 -4.52
C MET A 2 17.09 13.80 -3.90
N ILE A 3 16.05 14.27 -4.59
CA ILE A 3 14.68 13.87 -4.25
C ILE A 3 14.55 12.48 -4.86
N VAL A 4 15.02 11.47 -4.14
CA VAL A 4 14.55 10.11 -4.40
C VAL A 4 13.16 10.11 -3.78
N ASP A 5 12.14 9.97 -4.62
CA ASP A 5 10.74 9.85 -4.22
C ASP A 5 10.56 8.48 -3.55
N LEU A 6 11.25 8.25 -2.43
CA LEU A 6 11.26 6.98 -1.73
C LEU A 6 9.89 6.78 -1.07
N ILE A 7 9.23 5.71 -1.47
CA ILE A 7 8.02 5.22 -0.83
C ILE A 7 8.43 4.54 0.47
N ASP A 8 8.33 5.31 1.54
CA ASP A 8 8.48 4.86 2.93
C ASP A 8 7.15 4.28 3.45
N ASP A 9 7.19 3.72 4.67
CA ASP A 9 6.04 3.15 5.35
C ASP A 9 4.90 4.17 5.52
N ASP A 10 5.24 5.42 5.82
CA ASP A 10 4.25 6.49 5.99
C ASP A 10 3.61 6.93 4.67
N ASP A 11 4.40 7.06 3.61
CA ASP A 11 3.92 7.42 2.27
C ASP A 11 3.00 6.32 1.69
N PHE A 12 3.35 5.05 1.91
CA PHE A 12 2.46 3.94 1.58
C PHE A 12 1.13 4.00 2.35
N ARG A 13 1.19 4.27 3.65
CA ARG A 13 -0.01 4.44 4.49
C ARG A 13 -0.87 5.59 4.00
N ASP A 14 -0.28 6.76 3.73
CA ASP A 14 -1.00 7.95 3.30
C ASP A 14 -1.76 7.69 2.00
N ARG A 15 -1.15 7.01 1.03
CA ARG A 15 -1.82 6.62 -0.22
C ARG A 15 -3.02 5.70 0.00
N LEU A 16 -2.94 4.77 0.95
CA LEU A 16 -4.08 3.90 1.28
C LEU A 16 -5.19 4.68 2.02
N VAL A 17 -4.81 5.56 2.95
CA VAL A 17 -5.75 6.44 3.66
C VAL A 17 -6.45 7.40 2.70
N ALA A 18 -5.76 7.89 1.67
CA ALA A 18 -6.32 8.73 0.62
C ALA A 18 -7.41 8.02 -0.20
N LEU A 19 -7.39 6.68 -0.28
CA LEU A 19 -8.47 5.87 -0.86
C LEU A 19 -9.68 5.70 0.08
N GLY A 20 -9.59 6.20 1.32
CA GLY A 20 -10.63 6.07 2.34
C GLY A 20 -10.43 4.89 3.30
N ILE A 21 -9.30 4.19 3.24
CA ILE A 21 -8.99 3.08 4.14
C ILE A 21 -8.58 3.64 5.51
N ARG A 22 -9.21 3.16 6.58
CA ARG A 22 -8.83 3.58 7.93
C ARG A 22 -7.63 2.77 8.41
N ILE A 23 -6.46 3.41 8.41
CA ILE A 23 -5.22 2.82 8.90
C ILE A 23 -4.72 3.64 10.09
N PRO A 24 -4.45 3.02 11.25
CA PRO A 24 -3.94 3.73 12.40
C PRO A 24 -2.56 4.33 12.12
N GLU A 25 -2.28 5.46 12.76
CA GLU A 25 -0.94 6.05 12.76
C GLU A 25 0.08 5.11 13.42
N GLY A 26 1.26 4.99 12.81
CA GLY A 26 2.29 4.05 13.25
C GLY A 26 2.05 2.59 12.85
N ALA A 27 1.06 2.30 12.00
CA ALA A 27 0.90 0.96 11.43
C ALA A 27 2.09 0.60 10.54
N SER A 28 2.64 -0.59 10.76
CA SER A 28 3.62 -1.19 9.85
C SER A 28 3.04 -1.36 8.44
N PRO A 29 3.85 -1.34 7.38
CA PRO A 29 3.37 -1.48 6.00
C PRO A 29 2.58 -2.78 5.79
N GLU A 30 2.96 -3.87 6.47
CA GLU A 30 2.21 -5.13 6.41
C GLU A 30 0.81 -5.00 7.03
N THR A 31 0.70 -4.33 8.18
CA THR A 31 -0.59 -4.07 8.82
C THR A 31 -1.46 -3.16 7.93
N SER A 32 -0.86 -2.11 7.38
CA SER A 32 -1.51 -1.20 6.43
C SER A 32 -2.07 -1.94 5.23
N ALA A 33 -1.27 -2.82 4.62
CA ALA A 33 -1.66 -3.65 3.49
C ALA A 33 -2.77 -4.65 3.86
N ARG A 34 -2.71 -5.27 5.05
CA ARG A 34 -3.76 -6.20 5.52
C ARG A 34 -5.09 -5.50 5.77
N LEU A 35 -5.07 -4.31 6.36
CA LEU A 35 -6.26 -3.51 6.61
C LEU A 35 -6.89 -3.03 5.29
N ALA A 36 -6.05 -2.56 4.37
CA ALA A 36 -6.48 -2.19 3.02
C ALA A 36 -7.17 -3.35 2.30
N ARG A 37 -6.55 -4.55 2.35
CA ARG A 37 -7.13 -5.77 1.81
C ARG A 37 -8.46 -6.12 2.46
N LEU A 38 -8.51 -6.14 3.79
CA LEU A 38 -9.72 -6.50 4.54
C LEU A 38 -10.87 -5.56 4.18
N GLN A 39 -10.62 -4.26 4.18
CA GLN A 39 -11.63 -3.26 3.80
C GLN A 39 -12.11 -3.43 2.36
N HIS A 40 -11.20 -3.79 1.44
CA HIS A 40 -11.56 -4.06 0.04
C HIS A 40 -12.36 -5.36 -0.11
N ASP A 41 -12.08 -6.39 0.66
CA ASP A 41 -12.84 -7.65 0.66
C ASP A 41 -14.25 -7.45 1.26
N GLU A 42 -14.37 -6.62 2.30
CA GLU A 42 -15.65 -6.40 3.00
C GLU A 42 -16.58 -5.40 2.28
N GLU A 43 -16.07 -4.23 1.88
CA GLU A 43 -16.88 -3.14 1.30
C GLU A 43 -16.51 -2.80 -0.14
N GLY A 44 -15.34 -3.23 -0.62
CA GLY A 44 -14.79 -2.79 -1.89
C GLY A 44 -14.16 -1.40 -1.78
N VAL A 45 -12.86 -1.31 -2.04
CA VAL A 45 -12.15 -0.02 -2.11
C VAL A 45 -11.87 0.30 -3.58
N PRO A 46 -12.66 1.20 -4.21
CA PRO A 46 -12.41 1.61 -5.59
C PRO A 46 -11.07 2.34 -5.68
N GLY A 47 -10.26 1.98 -6.68
CA GLY A 47 -8.92 2.55 -6.88
C GLY A 47 -7.79 1.85 -6.12
N LEU A 48 -8.08 0.91 -5.21
CA LEU A 48 -7.03 0.13 -4.54
C LEU A 48 -6.24 -0.73 -5.54
N GLN A 49 -6.94 -1.37 -6.48
CA GLN A 49 -6.30 -2.18 -7.52
C GLN A 49 -5.37 -1.35 -8.41
N GLU A 50 -5.82 -0.17 -8.86
CA GLU A 50 -5.01 0.74 -9.68
C GLU A 50 -3.79 1.26 -8.90
N LEU A 51 -3.97 1.61 -7.63
CA LEU A 51 -2.87 2.01 -6.76
C LEU A 51 -1.85 0.88 -6.61
N VAL A 52 -2.29 -0.35 -6.33
CA VAL A 52 -1.38 -1.49 -6.14
C VAL A 52 -0.63 -1.82 -7.42
N GLN A 53 -1.27 -1.73 -8.59
CA GLN A 53 -0.60 -1.90 -9.89
C GLN A 53 0.46 -0.81 -10.10
N ALA A 54 0.10 0.47 -9.89
CA ALA A 54 1.02 1.59 -10.03
C ALA A 54 2.20 1.52 -9.04
N LEU A 55 1.96 1.02 -7.82
CA LEU A 55 2.99 0.77 -6.82
C LEU A 55 3.89 -0.42 -7.20
N GLY A 56 3.33 -1.46 -7.82
CA GLY A 56 4.08 -2.59 -8.38
C GLY A 56 5.05 -2.16 -9.48
N GLU A 57 4.66 -1.20 -10.31
CA GLU A 57 5.53 -0.59 -11.33
C GLU A 57 6.63 0.30 -10.76
N ARG A 58 6.50 0.75 -9.50
CA ARG A 58 7.41 1.69 -8.82
C ARG A 58 8.20 1.02 -7.70
N THR A 59 8.46 -0.28 -7.81
CA THR A 59 9.19 -1.04 -6.77
C THR A 59 10.65 -0.64 -6.64
N ASP A 60 11.20 0.10 -7.60
CA ASP A 60 12.57 0.62 -7.60
C ASP A 60 12.80 1.76 -6.61
N ILE A 61 11.72 2.50 -6.29
CA ILE A 61 11.73 3.66 -5.39
C ILE A 61 11.02 3.35 -4.08
N MET A 62 10.91 2.09 -3.69
CA MET A 62 10.14 1.66 -2.53
C MET A 62 11.02 0.97 -1.50
N LEU A 63 10.74 1.19 -0.21
CA LEU A 63 11.41 0.44 0.84
C LEU A 63 11.13 -1.07 0.71
N PRO A 64 12.12 -1.92 1.04
CA PRO A 64 11.95 -3.36 0.95
C PRO A 64 10.80 -3.87 1.82
N SER A 65 10.53 -3.23 2.95
CA SER A 65 9.40 -3.54 3.85
C SER A 65 8.05 -3.29 3.18
N VAL A 66 7.89 -2.14 2.52
CA VAL A 66 6.66 -1.79 1.79
C VAL A 66 6.48 -2.72 0.59
N ARG A 67 7.57 -2.99 -0.15
CA ARG A 67 7.54 -3.92 -1.29
C ARG A 67 7.10 -5.32 -0.86
N ALA A 68 7.63 -5.82 0.26
CA ALA A 68 7.21 -7.11 0.81
C ALA A 68 5.71 -7.08 1.16
N ALA A 69 5.23 -6.06 1.86
CA ALA A 69 3.81 -5.92 2.19
C ALA A 69 2.90 -5.89 0.95
N LEU A 70 3.31 -5.17 -0.09
CA LEU A 70 2.58 -5.11 -1.36
C LEU A 70 2.51 -6.50 -2.02
N HIS A 71 3.65 -7.19 -2.15
CA HIS A 71 3.76 -8.48 -2.83
C HIS A 71 3.14 -9.65 -2.04
N GLU A 72 3.23 -9.63 -0.72
CA GLU A 72 2.77 -10.75 0.12
C GLU A 72 1.31 -10.59 0.54
N VAL A 73 0.78 -9.36 0.59
CA VAL A 73 -0.57 -9.11 1.12
C VAL A 73 -1.54 -8.60 0.05
N LEU A 74 -1.18 -7.54 -0.69
CA LEU A 74 -2.09 -6.85 -1.59
C LEU A 74 -2.17 -7.49 -2.96
N LEU A 75 -1.01 -7.80 -3.58
CA LEU A 75 -0.95 -8.45 -4.88
C LEU A 75 -1.77 -9.75 -4.96
N PRO A 76 -1.60 -10.73 -4.05
CA PRO A 76 -2.38 -11.98 -4.12
C PRO A 76 -3.87 -11.80 -3.82
N ALA A 77 -4.26 -10.68 -3.21
CA ALA A 77 -5.66 -10.41 -2.89
C ALA A 77 -6.43 -9.71 -4.02
N LEU A 78 -5.70 -9.17 -5.01
CA LEU A 78 -6.25 -8.41 -6.14
C LEU A 78 -6.05 -9.15 -7.47
N GLN A 79 -5.75 -10.45 -7.43
CA GLN A 79 -5.59 -11.34 -8.60
C GLN A 79 -6.92 -11.90 -9.10
#